data_AF-A0A8H4YBN0-F1
#
_entry.id   AF-A0A8H4YBN0-F1
#
_cell.length_a   1.000
_cell.length_b   1.000
_cell.length_c   1.000
_cell.angle_alpha   90.00
_cell.angle_beta   90.00
_cell.angle_gamma   90.00
#
_symmetry.space_group_name_H-M   'P 1'
#
loop_
_entity.id
_entity.type
_entity.pdbx_description
1 polymer ?
#
loop_
_entity_poly.entity_id
_entity_poly.type
_entity_poly.pdbx_seq_one_letter_code
_entity_poly.pdbx_strand_id
1 'polypeptide(L)'
;MASLTSGEYPPTIKAQEKDALIETVKDWSIGNGLAVRPPTTVIAAEADPKGIAAVNVPVTLFPSPFPKQCFTQGKAVQRAYNELYASVSRHEEFLAQVVKKQPLSLGLFRSDYMVHQDTHTSPPSLQVKQVEFNTIASSFGGLSTYTSALHKYLATTEYPLLENSIAQGSLDLPDNTSTRGLAAGIEAAYNAYPESELGHQKCVIFLVQDGERNVFDQRHLEYQVINSSPSIPVFRLPYSQILKHTKIAGTSKRQLLYHLPRNPSKVHEVAVIYMRAGYGPSDYPDQQAWEARYHLERSNAIKCPTVLTQLAGTKKVQQILATPRPSSAPSALGKFIRDDTNDAAELWRTFTNIYPMDTSDAGLEARKKALDPKICQDYVLKPQREGGGNNIYRGAIPDFLKSIPESHWGSYILMELISPPPVNNIILRNGNLEQGGVICELGIYGACVWDQTTGKVHYNEEAGYLLRTKGDKSEEGGVAAGFGYTHHHHHGSFPAIPTVESWVFKIMVCSSHFSPSSSNTSSSKITRTIYVHSNQLPHTITNILPLNIKMAEEHVRFAPELYRADLQTRIRRRLKQVKHFLSGQWLSHYIRQGHKRRQINRLVKRTEALKAKRAKSPEAEPDQDSAP
;
A
#
# COMPACT_ATOMS: atom_id res chain seq x y z
N MET A 1 -23.56 -9.39 18.13
CA MET A 1 -22.19 -9.41 18.68
C MET A 1 -22.19 -8.74 20.04
N ALA A 2 -21.53 -9.32 21.04
CA ALA A 2 -21.42 -8.71 22.37
C ALA A 2 -20.47 -7.48 22.33
N SER A 3 -20.84 -6.39 23.02
CA SER A 3 -19.99 -5.20 23.16
C SER A 3 -18.74 -5.54 23.99
N LEU A 4 -17.60 -4.93 23.64
CA LEU A 4 -16.36 -5.04 24.43
C LEU A 4 -16.37 -4.17 25.70
N THR A 5 -17.29 -3.21 25.79
CA THR A 5 -17.38 -2.28 26.92
C THR A 5 -18.71 -2.41 27.65
N SER A 6 -18.67 -2.28 28.98
CA SER A 6 -19.86 -2.12 29.81
C SER A 6 -20.32 -0.66 29.74
N GLY A 7 -21.15 -0.33 28.75
CA GLY A 7 -21.68 1.03 28.53
C GLY A 7 -21.21 1.68 27.24
N GLU A 8 -21.63 2.93 27.06
CA GLU A 8 -21.31 3.75 25.88
C GLU A 8 -19.83 4.15 25.90
N TYR A 9 -19.09 3.75 24.86
CA TYR A 9 -17.69 4.14 24.67
C TYR A 9 -17.43 4.42 23.18
N PRO A 10 -16.70 5.50 22.83
CA PRO A 10 -16.22 6.57 23.73
C PRO A 10 -17.39 7.37 24.35
N PRO A 11 -17.15 8.13 25.44
CA PRO A 11 -18.19 8.97 26.02
C PRO A 11 -18.69 10.02 25.01
N THR A 12 -19.97 10.39 25.14
CA THR A 12 -20.52 11.51 24.39
C THR A 12 -19.88 12.81 24.88
N ILE A 13 -19.34 13.62 23.95
CA ILE A 13 -18.67 14.89 24.21
C ILE A 13 -19.46 16.07 23.61
N LYS A 14 -19.52 17.19 24.34
CA LYS A 14 -20.10 18.46 23.87
C LYS A 14 -19.18 19.15 22.87
N ALA A 15 -19.71 20.11 22.11
CA ALA A 15 -18.95 20.86 21.11
C ALA A 15 -17.72 21.58 21.69
N GLN A 16 -17.86 22.23 22.85
CA GLN A 16 -16.75 22.96 23.49
C GLN A 16 -15.65 22.01 23.99
N GLU A 17 -16.03 20.87 24.60
CA GLU A 17 -15.09 19.84 25.03
C GLU A 17 -14.34 19.22 23.86
N LYS A 18 -15.07 18.99 22.76
CA LYS A 18 -14.52 18.50 21.50
C LYS A 18 -13.47 19.45 20.94
N ASP A 19 -13.77 20.75 20.86
CA ASP A 19 -12.83 21.72 20.29
C ASP A 19 -11.56 21.83 21.14
N ALA A 20 -11.70 21.87 22.47
CA ALA A 20 -10.58 21.85 23.41
C ALA A 20 -9.72 20.58 23.26
N LEU A 21 -10.34 19.39 23.21
CA LEU A 21 -9.63 18.13 22.99
C LEU A 21 -8.85 18.12 21.67
N ILE A 22 -9.44 18.63 20.59
CA ILE A 22 -8.77 18.71 19.28
C ILE A 22 -7.55 19.61 19.34
N GLU A 23 -7.66 20.78 19.98
CA GLU A 23 -6.55 21.73 20.15
C GLU A 23 -5.42 21.09 20.97
N THR A 24 -5.75 20.52 22.13
CA THR A 24 -4.79 19.79 22.97
C THR A 24 -4.08 18.67 22.22
N VAL A 25 -4.82 17.86 21.45
CA VAL A 25 -4.23 16.77 20.64
C VAL A 25 -3.29 17.32 19.57
N LYS A 26 -3.66 18.39 18.87
CA LYS A 26 -2.82 19.01 17.83
C LYS A 26 -1.52 19.54 18.42
N ASP A 27 -1.62 20.31 19.49
CA ASP A 27 -0.47 20.95 20.13
C ASP A 27 0.47 19.93 20.76
N TRP A 28 -0.09 18.95 21.49
CA TRP A 28 0.69 17.86 22.05
C TRP A 28 1.39 17.06 20.94
N SER A 29 0.69 16.77 19.85
CA SER A 29 1.24 15.98 18.74
C SER A 29 2.42 16.69 18.08
N ILE A 30 2.31 17.99 17.79
CA ILE A 30 3.41 18.76 17.21
C ILE A 30 4.57 18.92 18.21
N GLY A 31 4.28 19.21 19.48
CA GLY A 31 5.28 19.35 20.53
C GLY A 31 6.11 18.08 20.78
N ASN A 32 5.54 16.90 20.50
CA ASN A 32 6.19 15.60 20.71
C ASN A 32 6.62 14.91 19.40
N GLY A 33 6.41 15.54 18.24
CA GLY A 33 6.77 14.95 16.95
C GLY A 33 5.91 13.76 16.53
N LEU A 34 4.65 13.67 16.99
CA LEU A 34 3.61 12.77 16.47
C LEU A 34 3.05 13.37 15.15
N ALA A 35 3.92 13.47 14.15
CA ALA A 35 3.69 14.21 12.92
C ALA A 35 4.01 13.42 11.64
N VAL A 36 3.51 13.90 10.51
CA VAL A 36 3.78 13.40 9.16
C VAL A 36 3.92 14.58 8.20
N ARG A 37 4.66 14.40 7.09
CA ARG A 37 4.59 15.36 5.98
C ARG A 37 3.24 15.22 5.27
N PRO A 38 2.52 16.33 5.04
CA PRO A 38 1.21 16.25 4.39
C PRO A 38 1.35 15.78 2.93
N PRO A 39 0.39 15.00 2.41
CA PRO A 39 0.29 14.77 0.97
C PRO A 39 -0.15 16.04 0.24
N THR A 40 0.07 16.08 -1.08
CA THR A 40 -0.35 17.19 -1.95
C THR A 40 -1.87 17.42 -1.96
N THR A 41 -2.65 16.41 -1.59
CA THR A 41 -4.11 16.50 -1.44
C THR A 41 -4.53 17.25 -0.17
N VAL A 42 -3.65 17.39 0.81
CA VAL A 42 -3.90 18.14 2.06
C VAL A 42 -3.27 19.52 1.97
N ILE A 43 -2.02 19.61 1.52
CA ILE A 43 -1.34 20.88 1.25
C ILE A 43 -0.80 20.83 -0.17
N ALA A 44 -1.32 21.70 -1.04
CA ALA A 44 -0.91 21.78 -2.43
C ALA A 44 0.61 22.08 -2.55
N ALA A 45 1.26 21.55 -3.59
CA ALA A 45 2.71 21.71 -3.77
C ALA A 45 3.13 23.18 -3.91
N GLU A 46 2.25 24.03 -4.44
CA GLU A 46 2.46 25.46 -4.59
C GLU A 46 2.43 26.20 -3.24
N ALA A 47 1.69 25.66 -2.26
CA ALA A 47 1.60 26.20 -0.90
C ALA A 47 2.76 25.75 0.00
N ASP A 48 3.39 24.62 -0.30
CA ASP A 48 4.61 24.15 0.36
C ASP A 48 5.69 23.71 -0.65
N PRO A 49 6.24 24.65 -1.45
CA PRO A 49 7.17 24.31 -2.53
C PRO A 49 8.52 23.79 -2.03
N LYS A 50 8.81 23.93 -0.73
CA LYS A 50 10.04 23.49 -0.09
C LYS A 50 9.84 22.28 0.84
N GLY A 51 8.62 21.77 0.98
CA GLY A 51 8.33 20.63 1.86
C GLY A 51 8.60 20.91 3.35
N ILE A 52 8.40 22.16 3.79
CA ILE A 52 8.65 22.57 5.18
C ILE A 52 7.54 22.14 6.13
N ALA A 53 6.32 21.93 5.63
CA ALA A 53 5.14 21.69 6.44
C ALA A 53 5.15 20.28 7.06
N ALA A 54 4.63 20.19 8.28
CA ALA A 54 4.30 18.94 8.95
C ALA A 54 2.92 19.10 9.60
N VAL A 55 2.15 18.02 9.62
CA VAL A 55 0.83 17.97 10.25
C VAL A 55 0.81 16.83 11.25
N ASN A 56 -0.08 16.89 12.25
CA ASN A 56 -0.25 15.77 13.17
C ASN A 56 -0.70 14.52 12.39
N VAL A 57 -0.23 13.35 12.83
CA VAL A 57 -0.68 12.07 12.26
C VAL A 57 -2.19 11.92 12.56
N PRO A 58 -2.96 11.26 11.67
CA PRO A 58 -4.31 10.86 12.03
C PRO A 58 -4.31 9.95 13.27
N VAL A 59 -5.07 10.30 14.29
CA VAL A 59 -5.13 9.59 15.59
C VAL A 59 -6.58 9.39 16.01
N THR A 60 -6.84 8.41 16.86
CA THR A 60 -8.11 8.35 17.58
C THR A 60 -8.07 9.31 18.77
N LEU A 61 -9.18 10.00 19.07
CA LEU A 61 -9.26 10.87 20.25
C LEU A 61 -9.23 10.05 21.54
N PHE A 62 -9.80 8.85 21.52
CA PHE A 62 -9.82 7.92 22.64
C PHE A 62 -9.07 6.62 22.29
N PRO A 63 -8.47 5.92 23.27
CA PRO A 63 -7.90 4.59 23.03
C PRO A 63 -9.00 3.60 22.65
N SER A 64 -8.76 2.73 21.67
CA SER A 64 -9.77 1.73 21.28
C SER A 64 -9.80 0.55 22.28
N PRO A 65 -10.98 0.11 22.75
CA PRO A 65 -11.11 -1.10 23.57
C PRO A 65 -10.56 -2.33 22.84
N PHE A 66 -9.75 -3.11 23.53
CA PHE A 66 -9.19 -4.35 23.00
C PHE A 66 -9.16 -5.42 24.10
N PRO A 67 -9.59 -6.68 23.84
CA PRO A 67 -9.62 -7.71 24.87
C PRO A 67 -8.22 -8.02 25.41
N LYS A 68 -8.03 -7.94 26.73
CA LYS A 68 -6.75 -8.18 27.39
C LYS A 68 -6.15 -9.55 27.06
N GLN A 69 -6.99 -10.59 27.03
CA GLN A 69 -6.56 -11.95 26.65
C GLN A 69 -5.99 -12.01 25.23
N CYS A 70 -6.60 -11.29 24.28
CA CYS A 70 -6.16 -11.22 22.90
C CYS A 70 -4.84 -10.44 22.78
N PHE A 71 -4.71 -9.33 23.53
CA PHE A 71 -3.47 -8.56 23.58
C PHE A 71 -2.30 -9.39 24.10
N THR A 72 -2.50 -10.07 25.23
CA THR A 72 -1.49 -10.97 25.82
C THR A 72 -1.13 -12.12 24.90
N GLN A 73 -2.11 -12.74 24.24
CA GLN A 73 -1.88 -13.82 23.27
C GLN A 73 -0.98 -13.35 22.11
N GLY A 74 -1.28 -12.19 21.51
CA GLY A 74 -0.47 -11.62 20.43
C GLY A 74 0.98 -11.33 20.86
N LYS A 75 1.17 -10.82 22.09
CA LYS A 75 2.50 -10.60 22.67
C LYS A 75 3.27 -11.90 22.89
N ALA A 76 2.63 -12.91 23.47
CA ALA A 76 3.27 -14.17 23.85
C ALA A 76 3.86 -14.93 22.66
N VAL A 77 3.16 -14.93 21.51
CA VAL A 77 3.56 -15.68 20.31
C VAL A 77 4.65 -14.98 19.49
N GLN A 78 5.01 -13.73 19.78
CA GLN A 78 5.89 -12.94 18.91
C GLN A 78 7.30 -13.54 18.77
N ARG A 79 7.88 -14.07 19.86
CA ARG A 79 9.20 -14.71 19.79
C ARG A 79 9.20 -15.98 18.92
N ALA A 80 8.13 -16.78 19.00
CA ALA A 80 7.93 -17.95 18.15
C ALA A 80 7.79 -17.55 16.67
N TYR A 81 7.06 -16.46 16.37
CA TYR A 81 7.00 -15.91 15.02
C TYR A 81 8.35 -15.43 14.51
N ASN A 82 9.14 -14.74 15.34
CA ASN A 82 10.48 -14.29 14.97
C ASN A 82 11.36 -15.48 14.56
N GLU A 83 11.34 -16.57 15.34
CA GLU A 83 12.09 -17.79 15.04
C GLU A 83 11.56 -18.53 13.81
N LEU A 84 10.24 -18.61 13.66
CA LEU A 84 9.60 -19.21 12.49
C LEU A 84 10.06 -18.52 11.20
N TYR A 85 9.98 -17.20 11.13
CA TYR A 85 10.36 -16.46 9.92
C TYR A 85 11.88 -16.39 9.72
N ALA A 86 12.67 -16.41 10.79
CA ALA A 86 14.10 -16.65 10.71
C ALA A 86 14.39 -18.03 10.08
N SER A 87 13.70 -19.08 10.52
CA SER A 87 13.83 -20.45 10.02
C SER A 87 13.40 -20.57 8.55
N VAL A 88 12.24 -20.03 8.18
CA VAL A 88 11.77 -19.99 6.79
C VAL A 88 12.79 -19.29 5.89
N SER A 89 13.35 -18.15 6.33
CA SER A 89 14.33 -17.40 5.55
C SER A 89 15.64 -18.15 5.27
N ARG A 90 15.95 -19.19 6.05
CA ARG A 90 17.14 -20.03 5.86
C ARG A 90 16.93 -21.12 4.82
N HIS A 91 15.69 -21.51 4.55
CA HIS A 91 15.37 -22.66 3.71
C HIS A 91 15.39 -22.28 2.22
N GLU A 92 16.59 -22.15 1.64
CA GLU A 92 16.76 -21.71 0.24
C GLU A 92 16.08 -22.63 -0.78
N GLU A 93 16.04 -23.95 -0.57
CA GLU A 93 15.28 -24.81 -1.49
C GLU A 93 13.78 -24.45 -1.50
N PHE A 94 13.27 -23.93 -0.39
CA PHE A 94 11.89 -23.48 -0.23
C PHE A 94 11.69 -22.05 -0.79
N LEU A 95 12.71 -21.19 -0.75
CA LEU A 95 12.64 -19.78 -1.19
C LEU A 95 13.35 -19.47 -2.53
N ALA A 96 14.03 -20.45 -3.14
CA ALA A 96 15.02 -20.38 -4.24
C ALA A 96 16.47 -19.97 -3.85
N GLN A 97 17.43 -20.32 -4.73
CA GLN A 97 18.88 -20.16 -4.56
C GLN A 97 19.29 -18.68 -4.50
N VAL A 98 19.92 -18.22 -3.41
CA VAL A 98 20.36 -16.83 -3.22
C VAL A 98 21.82 -16.77 -2.79
N VAL A 99 22.56 -15.79 -3.31
CA VAL A 99 23.98 -15.57 -3.00
C VAL A 99 24.15 -15.12 -1.52
N LYS A 100 24.63 -16.00 -0.64
CA LYS A 100 24.95 -15.65 0.76
C LYS A 100 26.43 -15.26 0.92
N LYS A 101 26.68 -14.00 1.33
CA LYS A 101 28.03 -13.49 1.70
C LYS A 101 28.16 -13.05 3.15
N GLN A 102 27.12 -12.44 3.74
CA GLN A 102 27.04 -12.11 5.16
C GLN A 102 26.06 -13.10 5.84
N PRO A 103 26.50 -13.93 6.80
CA PRO A 103 25.64 -14.91 7.46
C PRO A 103 24.64 -14.28 8.43
N LEU A 104 24.95 -13.18 9.11
CA LEU A 104 24.03 -12.56 10.07
C LEU A 104 22.90 -11.80 9.37
N SER A 105 21.70 -11.90 9.94
CA SER A 105 20.50 -11.18 9.53
C SER A 105 19.83 -10.52 10.72
N LEU A 106 19.24 -9.35 10.48
CA LEU A 106 18.37 -8.67 11.42
C LEU A 106 16.95 -8.66 10.86
N GLY A 107 15.99 -8.97 11.70
CA GLY A 107 14.56 -8.87 11.43
C GLY A 107 13.92 -7.91 12.41
N LEU A 108 13.39 -6.79 11.90
CA LEU A 108 12.49 -5.92 12.64
C LEU A 108 11.07 -6.16 12.12
N PHE A 109 10.40 -7.11 12.76
CA PHE A 109 9.14 -7.69 12.31
C PHE A 109 7.94 -7.02 12.95
N ARG A 110 6.77 -7.16 12.31
CA ARG A 110 5.48 -6.86 12.94
C ARG A 110 4.44 -7.90 12.56
N SER A 111 3.93 -8.64 13.54
CA SER A 111 2.80 -9.55 13.37
C SER A 111 1.52 -8.77 13.63
N ASP A 112 0.65 -8.67 12.62
CA ASP A 112 -0.59 -7.92 12.72
C ASP A 112 -1.77 -8.87 12.96
N TYR A 113 -2.66 -8.52 13.89
CA TYR A 113 -3.76 -9.35 14.37
C TYR A 113 -5.07 -8.58 14.40
N MET A 114 -6.16 -9.28 14.12
CA MET A 114 -7.50 -8.83 14.47
C MET A 114 -8.11 -9.82 15.48
N VAL A 115 -8.98 -9.31 16.35
CA VAL A 115 -9.78 -10.19 17.21
C VAL A 115 -10.79 -10.91 16.33
N HIS A 116 -10.92 -12.21 16.50
CA HIS A 116 -12.01 -13.00 15.97
C HIS A 116 -12.98 -13.32 17.10
N GLN A 117 -14.25 -12.99 16.90
CA GLN A 117 -15.33 -13.43 17.75
C GLN A 117 -15.99 -14.67 17.13
N ASP A 118 -15.70 -15.83 17.73
CA ASP A 118 -16.41 -17.06 17.37
C ASP A 118 -17.76 -17.07 18.08
N THR A 119 -18.83 -17.04 17.29
CA THR A 119 -20.21 -17.04 17.78
C THR A 119 -20.82 -18.43 17.87
N HIS A 120 -20.09 -19.48 17.47
CA HIS A 120 -20.51 -20.87 17.60
C HIS A 120 -20.32 -21.41 19.03
N THR A 121 -19.56 -20.70 19.88
CA THR A 121 -19.41 -21.02 21.30
C THR A 121 -20.35 -20.18 22.17
N SER A 122 -20.76 -20.71 23.32
CA SER A 122 -21.57 -19.99 24.31
C SER A 122 -20.87 -19.99 25.69
N PRO A 123 -20.36 -18.85 26.19
CA PRO A 123 -20.36 -17.53 25.54
C PRO A 123 -19.44 -17.48 24.29
N PRO A 124 -19.59 -16.44 23.42
CA PRO A 124 -18.70 -16.25 22.28
C PRO A 124 -17.24 -16.17 22.72
N SER A 125 -16.36 -16.90 22.05
CA SER A 125 -14.92 -16.90 22.36
C SER A 125 -14.19 -15.84 21.55
N LEU A 126 -13.16 -15.22 22.15
CA LEU A 126 -12.34 -14.19 21.52
C LEU A 126 -10.90 -14.69 21.39
N GLN A 127 -10.38 -14.64 20.18
CA GLN A 127 -9.01 -15.06 19.86
C GLN A 127 -8.36 -14.09 18.89
N VAL A 128 -7.05 -13.85 18.98
CA VAL A 128 -6.36 -13.13 17.89
C VAL A 128 -6.18 -14.04 16.68
N LYS A 129 -6.46 -13.51 15.51
CA LYS A 129 -6.15 -14.13 14.22
C LYS A 129 -5.20 -13.23 13.44
N GLN A 130 -4.11 -13.82 12.94
CA GLN A 130 -3.08 -13.10 12.22
C GLN A 130 -3.63 -12.63 10.86
N VAL A 131 -3.54 -11.32 10.63
CA VAL A 131 -3.87 -10.67 9.35
C VAL A 131 -2.73 -10.87 8.36
N GLU A 132 -1.50 -10.60 8.81
CA GLU A 132 -0.25 -10.70 8.05
C GLU A 132 0.98 -10.66 8.98
N PHE A 133 2.14 -11.05 8.45
CA PHE A 133 3.43 -10.89 9.10
C PHE A 133 4.37 -10.01 8.25
N ASN A 134 4.71 -8.83 8.76
CA ASN A 134 5.53 -7.86 8.05
C ASN A 134 7.00 -8.12 8.32
N THR A 135 7.78 -8.44 7.27
CA THR A 135 9.21 -8.70 7.40
C THR A 135 10.12 -7.58 6.89
N ILE A 136 9.57 -6.58 6.21
CA ILE A 136 10.28 -5.41 5.68
C ILE A 136 9.57 -4.11 6.03
N ALA A 137 10.33 -3.08 6.38
CA ALA A 137 9.86 -1.71 6.53
C ALA A 137 8.60 -1.53 7.41
N SER A 138 8.46 -2.38 8.45
CA SER A 138 7.40 -2.32 9.45
C SER A 138 7.33 -0.92 10.07
N SER A 139 6.38 -0.11 9.59
CA SER A 139 6.24 1.31 9.95
C SER A 139 5.53 1.51 11.29
N PHE A 140 5.58 2.72 11.82
CA PHE A 140 4.90 3.16 13.05
C PHE A 140 5.53 2.66 14.36
N GLY A 141 6.75 2.14 14.33
CA GLY A 141 7.46 1.76 15.55
C GLY A 141 7.85 2.97 16.41
N GLY A 142 8.06 4.14 15.81
CA GLY A 142 8.27 5.38 16.55
C GLY A 142 6.94 6.03 16.95
N LEU A 143 6.03 6.20 15.99
CA LEU A 143 4.78 6.92 16.22
C LEU A 143 3.81 6.19 17.17
N SER A 144 3.88 4.86 17.30
CA SER A 144 3.01 4.12 18.22
C SER A 144 3.34 4.40 19.69
N THR A 145 4.62 4.55 20.05
CA THR A 145 5.03 4.99 21.39
C THR A 145 4.43 6.34 21.74
N TYR A 146 4.47 7.30 20.81
CA TYR A 146 3.91 8.63 21.04
C TYR A 146 2.38 8.67 21.01
N THR A 147 1.72 7.80 20.24
CA THR A 147 0.26 7.64 20.29
C THR A 147 -0.19 7.11 21.66
N SER A 148 0.54 6.13 22.21
CA SER A 148 0.29 5.62 23.57
C SER A 148 0.51 6.70 24.63
N ALA A 149 1.57 7.50 24.50
CA ALA A 149 1.85 8.62 25.39
C ALA A 149 0.79 9.72 25.31
N LEU A 150 0.29 10.05 24.11
CA LEU A 150 -0.83 10.98 23.93
C LEU A 150 -2.07 10.51 24.69
N HIS A 151 -2.49 9.26 24.52
CA HIS A 151 -3.69 8.74 25.21
C HIS A 151 -3.53 8.71 26.73
N LYS A 152 -2.33 8.44 27.25
CA LYS A 152 -2.04 8.52 28.69
C LYS A 152 -2.09 9.95 29.21
N TYR A 153 -1.58 10.90 28.43
CA TYR A 153 -1.65 12.32 28.74
C TYR A 153 -3.12 12.77 28.82
N LEU A 154 -3.91 12.54 27.77
CA LEU A 154 -5.33 12.89 27.73
C LEU A 154 -6.15 12.22 28.85
N ALA A 155 -5.84 10.95 29.17
CA ALA A 155 -6.49 10.23 30.27
C ALA A 155 -6.20 10.83 31.65
N THR A 156 -5.09 11.57 31.78
CA THR A 156 -4.71 12.24 33.02
C THR A 156 -5.23 13.67 33.07
N THR A 157 -5.18 14.40 31.95
CA THR A 157 -5.41 15.86 31.94
C THR A 157 -6.77 16.27 31.41
N GLU A 158 -7.32 15.55 30.42
CA GLU A 158 -8.52 16.00 29.70
C GLU A 158 -9.76 15.18 30.03
N TYR A 159 -9.68 13.85 30.03
CA TYR A 159 -10.87 13.01 30.19
C TYR A 159 -11.59 13.17 31.54
N PRO A 160 -10.90 13.46 32.67
CA PRO A 160 -11.57 13.77 33.93
C PRO A 160 -12.38 15.08 33.92
N LEU A 161 -12.11 15.97 32.97
CA LEU A 161 -12.75 17.29 32.86
C LEU A 161 -14.00 17.28 31.97
N LEU A 162 -14.28 16.18 31.27
CA LEU A 162 -15.48 16.02 30.47
C LEU A 162 -16.72 15.90 31.37
N GLU A 163 -17.89 16.34 30.88
CA GLU A 163 -19.18 16.15 31.55
C GLU A 163 -19.45 14.67 31.80
N ASN A 164 -19.23 13.85 30.77
CA ASN A 164 -19.19 12.39 30.88
C ASN A 164 -17.74 11.93 31.11
N SER A 165 -17.22 12.24 32.31
CA SER A 165 -15.81 12.03 32.63
C SER A 165 -15.40 10.56 32.62
N ILE A 166 -14.16 10.31 32.19
CA ILE A 166 -13.48 9.04 32.42
C ILE A 166 -12.56 9.24 33.62
N ALA A 167 -12.83 8.54 34.71
CA ALA A 167 -12.06 8.67 35.94
C ALA A 167 -10.58 8.32 35.71
N GLN A 168 -9.68 9.10 36.31
CA GLN A 168 -8.25 8.83 36.23
C GLN A 168 -7.93 7.42 36.75
N GLY A 169 -7.13 6.66 36.01
CA GLY A 169 -6.75 5.29 36.37
C GLY A 169 -7.81 4.22 36.06
N SER A 170 -8.98 4.58 35.51
CA SER A 170 -10.00 3.61 35.11
C SER A 170 -9.68 2.85 33.81
N LEU A 171 -8.78 3.38 32.98
CA LEU A 171 -8.35 2.77 31.72
C LEU A 171 -7.06 1.95 31.92
N ASP A 172 -7.05 0.71 31.42
CA ASP A 172 -5.83 -0.11 31.33
C ASP A 172 -5.05 0.28 30.06
N LEU A 173 -4.07 1.18 30.21
CA LEU A 173 -3.26 1.71 29.10
C LEU A 173 -1.82 1.14 29.16
N PRO A 174 -1.51 0.06 28.43
CA PRO A 174 -0.21 -0.60 28.52
C PRO A 174 0.93 0.28 28.00
N ASP A 175 2.11 0.16 28.63
CA ASP A 175 3.35 0.77 28.15
C ASP A 175 3.75 0.30 26.75
N ASN A 176 4.20 1.23 25.92
CA ASN A 176 4.64 0.95 24.56
C ASN A 176 6.13 1.22 24.39
N THR A 177 6.90 0.14 24.36
CA THR A 177 8.37 0.16 24.28
C THR A 177 8.91 0.05 22.86
N SER A 178 8.09 0.28 21.83
CA SER A 178 8.46 -0.09 20.46
C SER A 178 9.66 0.63 19.89
N THR A 179 9.79 1.95 20.10
CA THR A 179 11.02 2.67 19.71
C THR A 179 12.25 2.06 20.37
N ARG A 180 12.18 1.72 21.66
CA ARG A 180 13.30 1.16 22.44
C ARG A 180 13.65 -0.26 21.98
N GLY A 181 12.65 -1.13 21.85
CA GLY A 181 12.86 -2.54 21.47
C GLY A 181 13.41 -2.68 20.05
N LEU A 182 12.89 -1.90 19.10
CA LEU A 182 13.39 -1.89 17.72
C LEU A 182 14.83 -1.33 17.64
N ALA A 183 15.14 -0.28 18.40
CA ALA A 183 16.49 0.28 18.47
C ALA A 183 17.47 -0.74 19.08
N ALA A 184 17.08 -1.44 20.14
CA ALA A 184 17.88 -2.50 20.76
C ALA A 184 18.19 -3.64 19.76
N GLY A 185 17.27 -3.98 18.85
CA GLY A 185 17.54 -4.92 17.77
C GLY A 185 18.61 -4.43 16.78
N ILE A 186 18.58 -3.14 16.41
CA ILE A 186 19.61 -2.51 15.57
C ILE A 186 20.97 -2.51 16.27
N GLU A 187 21.00 -2.16 17.56
CA GLU A 187 22.21 -2.17 18.38
C GLU A 187 22.79 -3.58 18.53
N ALA A 188 21.94 -4.58 18.78
CA ALA A 188 22.35 -5.98 18.86
C ALA A 188 23.00 -6.45 17.54
N ALA A 189 22.42 -6.09 16.39
CA ALA A 189 23.00 -6.40 15.10
C ALA A 189 24.32 -5.67 14.86
N TYR A 190 24.41 -4.37 15.20
CA TYR A 190 25.63 -3.58 15.06
C TYR A 190 26.78 -4.14 15.90
N ASN A 191 26.49 -4.58 17.13
CA ASN A 191 27.47 -5.18 18.03
C ASN A 191 27.86 -6.60 17.61
N ALA A 192 26.96 -7.34 16.97
CA ALA A 192 27.25 -8.65 16.39
C ALA A 192 28.13 -8.56 15.12
N TYR A 193 28.12 -7.41 14.42
CA TYR A 193 29.01 -7.18 13.29
C TYR A 193 30.47 -6.99 13.76
N PRO A 194 31.43 -7.76 13.22
CA PRO A 194 32.82 -7.74 13.70
C PRO A 194 33.47 -6.36 13.52
N GLU A 195 34.54 -6.11 14.27
CA GLU A 195 35.32 -4.88 14.09
C GLU A 195 35.89 -4.76 12.67
N SER A 196 35.98 -3.52 12.18
CA SER A 196 36.43 -3.22 10.82
C SER A 196 37.91 -3.54 10.65
N GLU A 197 38.22 -4.49 9.77
CA GLU A 197 39.59 -4.80 9.35
C GLU A 197 40.22 -3.73 8.45
N LEU A 198 39.41 -2.82 7.89
CA LEU A 198 39.86 -1.73 7.04
C LEU A 198 40.19 -0.45 7.84
N GLY A 199 40.07 -0.50 9.18
CA GLY A 199 40.29 0.65 10.07
C GLY A 199 39.24 1.76 9.97
N HIS A 200 38.13 1.55 9.27
CA HIS A 200 37.03 2.50 9.20
C HIS A 200 36.12 2.39 10.43
N GLN A 201 35.56 3.51 10.88
CA GLN A 201 34.52 3.48 11.91
C GLN A 201 33.27 2.82 11.34
N LYS A 202 32.70 1.86 12.08
CA LYS A 202 31.44 1.22 11.72
C LYS A 202 30.26 2.21 11.78
N CYS A 203 29.20 1.98 11.00
CA CYS A 203 27.97 2.77 11.06
C CYS A 203 26.71 1.95 10.78
N VAL A 204 25.57 2.55 11.10
CA VAL A 204 24.23 2.10 10.69
C VAL A 204 23.69 3.03 9.61
N ILE A 205 23.12 2.47 8.55
CA ILE A 205 22.42 3.23 7.52
C ILE A 205 20.92 2.90 7.53
N PHE A 206 20.09 3.93 7.70
CA PHE A 206 18.68 3.91 7.39
C PHE A 206 18.52 4.20 5.88
N LEU A 207 18.12 3.19 5.12
CA LEU A 207 17.76 3.33 3.71
C LEU A 207 16.31 3.76 3.59
N VAL A 208 16.06 4.89 2.93
CA VAL A 208 14.75 5.56 2.99
C VAL A 208 14.25 5.89 1.60
N GLN A 209 12.94 5.98 1.44
CA GLN A 209 12.34 6.42 0.17
C GLN A 209 12.71 7.88 -0.10
N ASP A 210 12.89 8.21 -1.37
CA ASP A 210 12.99 9.59 -1.82
C ASP A 210 11.69 10.34 -1.50
N GLY A 211 11.78 11.46 -0.78
CA GLY A 211 10.60 12.25 -0.39
C GLY A 211 9.71 11.62 0.69
N GLU A 212 10.26 10.73 1.54
CA GLU A 212 9.54 10.08 2.64
C GLU A 212 8.68 11.03 3.48
N ARG A 213 7.37 10.76 3.56
CA ARG A 213 6.42 11.57 4.33
C ARG A 213 6.36 11.15 5.79
N ASN A 214 6.47 9.86 6.07
CA ASN A 214 6.50 9.27 7.40
C ASN A 214 7.91 9.31 8.04
N VAL A 215 8.64 10.40 7.79
CA VAL A 215 10.04 10.56 8.23
C VAL A 215 10.14 10.61 9.75
N PHE A 216 9.16 11.19 10.44
CA PHE A 216 9.20 11.37 11.89
C PHE A 216 9.12 10.04 12.66
N ASP A 217 8.41 9.05 12.11
CA ASP A 217 8.46 7.65 12.60
C ASP A 217 9.89 7.09 12.60
N GLN A 218 10.63 7.34 11.53
CA GLN A 218 12.00 6.86 11.37
C GLN A 218 12.96 7.64 12.26
N ARG A 219 12.74 8.96 12.40
CA ARG A 219 13.57 9.83 13.25
C ARG A 219 13.51 9.46 14.71
N HIS A 220 12.33 9.12 15.22
CA HIS A 220 12.20 8.64 16.61
C HIS A 220 13.08 7.42 16.88
N LEU A 221 13.15 6.49 15.91
CA LEU A 221 14.02 5.32 16.02
C LEU A 221 15.52 5.70 15.91
N GLU A 222 15.89 6.60 15.00
CA GLU A 222 17.27 7.11 14.91
C GLU A 222 17.72 7.78 16.21
N TYR A 223 16.88 8.66 16.77
CA TYR A 223 17.17 9.35 18.02
C TYR A 223 17.31 8.37 19.17
N GLN A 224 16.46 7.33 19.21
CA GLN A 224 16.57 6.31 20.23
C GLN A 224 17.91 5.58 20.15
N VAL A 225 18.35 5.13 18.97
CA VAL A 225 19.66 4.47 18.79
C VAL A 225 20.82 5.38 19.21
N ILE A 226 20.77 6.66 18.83
CA ILE A 226 21.80 7.65 19.19
C ILE A 226 21.82 7.90 20.71
N ASN A 227 20.65 7.95 21.35
CA ASN A 227 20.54 8.20 22.78
C ASN A 227 21.00 7.02 23.63
N SER A 228 20.65 5.78 23.24
CA SER A 228 21.10 4.56 23.94
C SER A 228 22.55 4.22 23.66
N SER A 229 23.03 4.49 22.44
CA SER A 229 24.37 4.14 21.99
C SER A 229 25.05 5.30 21.23
N PRO A 230 25.51 6.37 21.93
CA PRO A 230 26.06 7.59 21.30
C PRO A 230 27.30 7.37 20.42
N SER A 231 27.97 6.23 20.58
CA SER A 231 29.15 5.86 19.80
C SER A 231 28.82 5.30 18.42
N ILE A 232 27.55 4.95 18.15
CA ILE A 232 27.09 4.38 16.87
C ILE A 232 26.73 5.53 15.91
N PRO A 233 27.49 5.75 14.82
CA PRO A 233 27.09 6.71 13.80
C PRO A 233 25.88 6.16 13.03
N VAL A 234 24.82 6.96 12.97
CA VAL A 234 23.59 6.65 12.21
C VAL A 234 23.43 7.64 11.06
N PHE A 235 23.24 7.12 9.85
CA PHE A 235 23.05 7.93 8.64
C PHE A 235 21.77 7.56 7.93
N ARG A 236 21.15 8.56 7.27
CA ARG A 236 20.05 8.33 6.32
C ARG A 236 20.57 8.42 4.90
N LEU A 237 20.23 7.43 4.08
CA LEU A 237 20.62 7.37 2.67
C LEU A 237 19.38 7.12 1.81
N PRO A 238 18.97 8.07 0.95
CA PRO A 238 17.89 7.87 0.00
C PRO A 238 18.19 6.70 -0.94
N TYR A 239 17.16 5.93 -1.29
CA TYR A 239 17.28 4.73 -2.12
C TYR A 239 17.92 5.05 -3.49
N SER A 240 17.53 6.17 -4.12
CA SER A 240 18.10 6.63 -5.39
C SER A 240 19.60 6.92 -5.34
N GLN A 241 20.19 7.10 -4.16
CA GLN A 241 21.57 7.54 -3.98
C GLN A 241 22.52 6.43 -3.52
N ILE A 242 22.05 5.18 -3.40
CA ILE A 242 22.83 4.04 -2.92
C ILE A 242 24.15 3.91 -3.69
N LEU A 243 24.08 3.69 -5.01
CA LEU A 243 25.27 3.45 -5.85
C LEU A 243 26.21 4.65 -5.93
N LYS A 244 25.72 5.86 -5.62
CA LYS A 244 26.53 7.09 -5.62
C LYS A 244 27.39 7.20 -4.37
N HIS A 245 26.87 6.77 -3.22
CA HIS A 245 27.52 6.98 -1.93
C HIS A 245 28.05 5.70 -1.29
N THR A 246 27.81 4.53 -1.88
CA THR A 246 28.37 3.27 -1.38
C THR A 246 29.29 2.59 -2.38
N LYS A 247 30.32 1.93 -1.86
CA LYS A 247 31.23 1.06 -2.62
C LYS A 247 31.48 -0.22 -1.85
N ILE A 248 31.66 -1.33 -2.55
CA ILE A 248 32.10 -2.57 -1.92
C ILE A 248 33.62 -2.65 -2.00
N ALA A 249 34.28 -2.87 -0.87
CA ALA A 249 35.71 -3.07 -0.83
C ALA A 249 36.12 -4.30 -1.67
N GLY A 250 37.26 -4.21 -2.38
CA GLY A 250 37.81 -5.28 -3.20
C GLY A 250 38.39 -6.47 -2.43
N THR A 251 37.98 -6.67 -1.17
CA THR A 251 38.42 -7.76 -0.32
C THR A 251 37.52 -8.99 -0.49
N SER A 252 37.94 -10.13 0.05
CA SER A 252 37.11 -11.34 0.11
C SER A 252 35.83 -11.16 0.94
N LYS A 253 35.88 -10.31 1.98
CA LYS A 253 34.75 -10.01 2.87
C LYS A 253 33.72 -9.09 2.23
N ARG A 254 34.10 -8.26 1.27
CA ARG A 254 33.19 -7.34 0.56
C ARG A 254 32.50 -6.33 1.49
N GLN A 255 33.26 -5.73 2.41
CA GLN A 255 32.73 -4.69 3.30
C GLN A 255 32.09 -3.56 2.49
N LEU A 256 30.94 -3.07 2.96
CA LEU A 256 30.26 -1.94 2.34
C LEU A 256 30.84 -0.65 2.94
N LEU A 257 31.37 0.21 2.08
CA LEU A 257 31.94 1.50 2.43
C LEU A 257 30.94 2.60 2.07
N TYR A 258 30.64 3.46 3.03
CA TYR A 258 29.79 4.63 2.85
C TYR A 258 30.63 5.91 2.85
N HIS A 259 30.55 6.66 1.77
CA HIS A 259 31.23 7.94 1.58
C HIS A 259 30.27 9.08 1.93
N LEU A 260 30.60 9.87 2.96
CA LEU A 260 29.73 10.96 3.38
C LEU A 260 29.50 11.97 2.25
N PRO A 261 28.24 12.28 1.87
CA PRO A 261 27.96 13.23 0.79
C PRO A 261 28.59 14.61 1.03
N ARG A 262 28.63 15.06 2.29
CA ARG A 262 29.17 16.36 2.70
C ARG A 262 30.70 16.38 2.81
N ASN A 263 31.31 15.20 2.98
CA ASN A 263 32.76 15.06 3.07
C ASN A 263 33.18 13.67 2.56
N PRO A 264 33.36 13.49 1.24
CA PRO A 264 33.64 12.17 0.66
C PRO A 264 34.93 11.50 1.14
N SER A 265 35.85 12.27 1.76
CA SER A 265 37.08 11.74 2.38
C SER A 265 36.80 10.97 3.68
N LYS A 266 35.67 11.24 4.34
CA LYS A 266 35.22 10.51 5.52
C LYS A 266 34.41 9.30 5.06
N VAL A 267 35.00 8.13 5.30
CA VAL A 267 34.46 6.83 4.92
C VAL A 267 34.13 6.05 6.18
N HIS A 268 32.95 5.44 6.18
CA HIS A 268 32.50 4.52 7.22
C HIS A 268 32.31 3.12 6.65
N GLU A 269 32.55 2.10 7.47
CA GLU A 269 32.15 0.73 7.13
C GLU A 269 30.71 0.50 7.61
N VAL A 270 29.82 0.08 6.72
CA VAL A 270 28.41 -0.12 7.07
C VAL A 270 28.25 -1.49 7.72
N ALA A 271 27.95 -1.48 9.02
CA ALA A 271 27.68 -2.69 9.79
C ALA A 271 26.24 -3.17 9.59
N VAL A 272 25.27 -2.24 9.62
CA VAL A 272 23.84 -2.55 9.50
C VAL A 272 23.16 -1.65 8.48
N ILE A 273 22.35 -2.25 7.63
CA ILE A 273 21.45 -1.59 6.68
C ILE A 273 20.02 -1.83 7.15
N TYR A 274 19.34 -0.78 7.61
CA TYR A 274 17.92 -0.83 7.94
C TYR A 274 17.07 -0.28 6.80
N MET A 275 16.24 -1.14 6.20
CA MET A 275 15.43 -0.78 5.03
C MET A 275 14.05 -0.22 5.43
N ARG A 276 13.81 1.03 5.05
CA ARG A 276 12.52 1.72 5.03
C ARG A 276 12.06 2.05 3.60
N ALA A 277 12.58 1.31 2.63
CA ALA A 277 12.29 1.36 1.20
C ALA A 277 12.55 -0.02 0.58
N GLY A 278 12.25 -0.21 -0.70
CA GLY A 278 12.52 -1.46 -1.44
C GLY A 278 11.47 -2.55 -1.19
N TYR A 279 10.29 -2.18 -0.69
CA TYR A 279 9.17 -3.09 -0.45
C TYR A 279 8.07 -2.96 -1.51
N GLY A 280 8.03 -1.85 -2.25
CA GLY A 280 7.07 -1.60 -3.32
C GLY A 280 7.73 -1.48 -4.70
N PRO A 281 7.03 -1.82 -5.80
CA PRO A 281 7.55 -1.64 -7.16
C PRO A 281 7.95 -0.19 -7.48
N SER A 282 7.32 0.80 -6.85
CA SER A 282 7.64 2.22 -7.02
C SER A 282 9.05 2.59 -6.55
N ASP A 283 9.65 1.78 -5.67
CA ASP A 283 11.04 1.96 -5.24
C ASP A 283 12.06 1.44 -6.28
N TYR A 284 11.56 0.77 -7.33
CA TYR A 284 12.34 0.19 -8.42
C TYR A 284 11.94 0.77 -9.79
N PRO A 285 12.13 2.09 -10.01
CA PRO A 285 11.70 2.75 -11.25
C PRO A 285 12.51 2.30 -12.48
N ASP A 286 13.74 1.81 -12.27
CA ASP A 286 14.66 1.40 -13.33
C ASP A 286 15.62 0.27 -12.90
N GLN A 287 16.48 -0.19 -13.82
CA GLN A 287 17.48 -1.21 -13.55
C GLN A 287 18.52 -0.77 -12.52
N GLN A 288 18.82 0.52 -12.41
CA GLN A 288 19.81 1.01 -11.45
C GLN A 288 19.33 0.78 -10.02
N ALA A 289 18.02 0.94 -9.75
CA ALA A 289 17.44 0.61 -8.45
C ALA A 289 17.58 -0.88 -8.11
N TRP A 290 17.39 -1.77 -9.09
CA TRP A 290 17.64 -3.21 -8.92
C TRP A 290 19.11 -3.52 -8.65
N GLU A 291 20.02 -2.90 -9.40
CA GLU A 291 21.47 -3.02 -9.15
C GLU A 291 21.86 -2.47 -7.78
N ALA A 292 21.20 -1.41 -7.31
CA ALA A 292 21.41 -0.86 -5.98
C ALA A 292 21.03 -1.86 -4.89
N ARG A 293 19.86 -2.51 -5.02
CA ARG A 293 19.46 -3.59 -4.10
C ARG A 293 20.47 -4.72 -4.13
N TYR A 294 20.83 -5.18 -5.34
CA TYR A 294 21.77 -6.27 -5.50
C TYR A 294 23.15 -5.93 -4.92
N HIS A 295 23.61 -4.68 -5.08
CA HIS A 295 24.84 -4.13 -4.47
C HIS A 295 24.83 -4.24 -2.95
N LEU A 296 23.71 -3.94 -2.29
CA LEU A 296 23.61 -4.07 -0.84
C LEU A 296 23.62 -5.54 -0.39
N GLU A 297 22.85 -6.39 -1.06
CA GLU A 297 22.73 -7.82 -0.69
C GLU A 297 24.07 -8.57 -0.80
N ARG A 298 24.86 -8.28 -1.83
CA ARG A 298 26.18 -8.90 -2.04
C ARG A 298 27.27 -8.42 -1.07
N SER A 299 27.00 -7.37 -0.29
CA SER A 299 27.97 -6.77 0.65
C SER A 299 28.00 -7.49 1.99
N ASN A 300 29.03 -7.21 2.79
CA ASN A 300 29.17 -7.76 4.13
C ASN A 300 28.21 -7.17 5.16
N ALA A 301 27.53 -6.05 4.88
CA ALA A 301 26.66 -5.44 5.90
C ALA A 301 25.54 -6.39 6.31
N ILE A 302 25.09 -6.33 7.57
CA ILE A 302 23.89 -7.04 8.03
C ILE A 302 22.68 -6.29 7.46
N LYS A 303 21.81 -7.01 6.74
CA LYS A 303 20.59 -6.42 6.17
C LYS A 303 19.43 -6.63 7.13
N CYS A 304 18.61 -5.59 7.25
CA CYS A 304 17.32 -5.60 7.92
C CYS A 304 16.21 -5.13 6.97
N PRO A 305 15.53 -6.06 6.27
CA PRO A 305 15.81 -7.50 6.16
C PRO A 305 16.72 -7.85 4.97
N THR A 306 17.22 -9.09 4.92
CA THR A 306 17.77 -9.67 3.67
C THR A 306 16.66 -9.91 2.64
N VAL A 307 17.01 -10.16 1.38
CA VAL A 307 16.04 -10.57 0.35
C VAL A 307 15.28 -11.85 0.72
N LEU A 308 15.95 -12.84 1.33
CA LEU A 308 15.30 -14.09 1.76
C LEU A 308 14.31 -13.84 2.89
N THR A 309 14.68 -13.02 3.87
CA THR A 309 13.79 -12.61 4.96
C THR A 309 12.61 -11.78 4.45
N GLN A 310 12.81 -10.94 3.44
CA GLN A 310 11.72 -10.23 2.77
C GLN A 310 10.76 -11.21 2.08
N LEU A 311 11.27 -12.19 1.31
CA LEU A 311 10.46 -13.20 0.65
C LEU A 311 9.69 -14.09 1.63
N ALA A 312 10.28 -14.38 2.79
CA ALA A 312 9.60 -15.12 3.86
C ALA A 312 8.30 -14.43 4.30
N GLY A 313 8.23 -13.09 4.24
CA GLY A 313 7.03 -12.31 4.62
C GLY A 313 5.90 -12.29 3.59
N THR A 314 6.06 -12.95 2.44
CA THR A 314 5.03 -12.93 1.39
C THR A 314 3.75 -13.63 1.84
N LYS A 315 2.60 -13.18 1.31
CA LYS A 315 1.30 -13.80 1.58
C LYS A 315 1.25 -15.27 1.16
N LYS A 316 2.01 -15.65 0.12
CA LYS A 316 2.15 -17.05 -0.30
C LYS A 316 2.81 -17.93 0.77
N VAL A 317 3.86 -17.45 1.44
CA VAL A 317 4.48 -18.19 2.55
C VAL A 317 3.49 -18.31 3.72
N GLN A 318 2.81 -17.22 4.09
CA GLN A 318 1.77 -17.26 5.11
C GLN A 318 0.68 -18.29 4.76
N GLN A 319 0.22 -18.31 3.50
CA GLN A 319 -0.74 -19.31 3.01
C GLN A 319 -0.22 -20.73 3.17
N ILE A 320 1.01 -21.02 2.72
CA ILE A 320 1.60 -22.35 2.82
C ILE A 320 1.65 -22.81 4.29
N LEU A 321 2.03 -21.93 5.21
CA LEU A 321 2.11 -22.24 6.64
C LEU A 321 0.73 -22.50 7.27
N ALA A 322 -0.31 -21.79 6.81
CA ALA A 322 -1.65 -21.78 7.40
C ALA A 322 -2.71 -22.61 6.62
N THR A 323 -2.33 -23.31 5.55
CA THR A 323 -3.30 -24.08 4.75
C THR A 323 -3.89 -25.22 5.58
N PRO A 324 -5.24 -25.30 5.68
CA PRO A 324 -5.89 -26.41 6.36
C PRO A 324 -5.52 -27.74 5.70
N ARG A 325 -5.28 -28.75 6.52
CA ARG A 325 -4.90 -30.09 6.06
C ARG A 325 -5.59 -31.15 6.92
N PRO A 326 -5.72 -32.39 6.42
CA PRO A 326 -6.01 -33.54 7.27
C PRO A 326 -4.96 -33.66 8.38
N SER A 327 -5.36 -34.10 9.56
CA SER A 327 -4.47 -34.31 10.70
C SER A 327 -3.36 -35.32 10.41
N SER A 328 -3.62 -36.27 9.50
CA SER A 328 -2.69 -37.32 9.06
C SER A 328 -1.57 -36.86 8.11
N ALA A 329 -1.71 -35.69 7.46
CA ALA A 329 -0.67 -35.17 6.57
C ALA A 329 0.34 -34.30 7.35
N PRO A 330 1.65 -34.31 7.05
CA PRO A 330 2.59 -33.41 7.71
C PRO A 330 2.26 -31.93 7.43
N SER A 331 2.38 -31.06 8.43
CA SER A 331 2.19 -29.62 8.20
C SER A 331 3.40 -29.01 7.49
N ALA A 332 3.17 -27.95 6.72
CA ALA A 332 4.27 -27.11 6.24
C ALA A 332 4.98 -26.39 7.39
N LEU A 333 4.24 -26.01 8.45
CA LEU A 333 4.80 -25.43 9.67
C LEU A 333 5.81 -26.35 10.35
N GLY A 334 5.51 -27.66 10.36
CA GLY A 334 6.29 -28.77 10.92
C GLY A 334 7.70 -28.90 10.36
N LYS A 335 7.96 -28.30 9.19
CA LYS A 335 9.29 -28.23 8.58
C LYS A 335 10.20 -27.22 9.28
N PHE A 336 9.63 -26.25 9.99
CA PHE A 336 10.35 -25.11 10.56
C PHE A 336 10.29 -25.07 12.09
N ILE A 337 9.20 -25.58 12.66
CA ILE A 337 9.00 -25.74 14.10
C ILE A 337 8.37 -27.11 14.34
N ARG A 338 8.77 -27.79 15.41
CA ARG A 338 8.21 -29.11 15.72
C ARG A 338 6.73 -29.00 16.10
N ASP A 339 5.89 -29.79 15.44
CA ASP A 339 4.42 -29.77 15.59
C ASP A 339 3.95 -30.11 17.02
N ASP A 340 4.76 -30.82 17.81
CA ASP A 340 4.44 -31.23 19.19
C ASP A 340 4.80 -30.18 20.27
N THR A 341 5.25 -28.99 19.86
CA THR A 341 5.65 -27.92 20.78
C THR A 341 4.49 -27.00 21.13
N ASN A 342 4.53 -26.40 22.34
CA ASN A 342 3.57 -25.38 22.75
C ASN A 342 3.59 -24.16 21.81
N ASP A 343 4.77 -23.78 21.30
CA ASP A 343 4.92 -22.67 20.36
C ASP A 343 4.20 -22.96 19.04
N ALA A 344 4.31 -24.18 18.50
CA ALA A 344 3.56 -24.58 17.32
C ALA A 344 2.04 -24.53 17.57
N ALA A 345 1.60 -25.01 18.74
CA ALA A 345 0.19 -24.95 19.12
C ALA A 345 -0.34 -23.50 19.22
N GLU A 346 0.42 -22.58 19.83
CA GLU A 346 0.04 -21.17 19.92
C GLU A 346 0.08 -20.46 18.56
N LEU A 347 1.03 -20.77 17.68
CA LEU A 347 1.05 -20.28 16.31
C LEU A 347 -0.22 -20.71 15.55
N TRP A 348 -0.55 -22.01 15.58
CA TRP A 348 -1.77 -22.55 14.97
C TRP A 348 -3.04 -21.86 15.47
N ARG A 349 -3.12 -21.56 16.78
CA ARG A 349 -4.24 -20.82 17.37
C ARG A 349 -4.42 -19.44 16.74
N THR A 350 -3.35 -18.80 16.28
CA THR A 350 -3.43 -17.49 15.60
C THR A 350 -3.71 -17.56 14.11
N PHE A 351 -3.59 -18.72 13.45
CA PHE A 351 -3.88 -18.83 12.04
C PHE A 351 -5.40 -18.78 11.77
N THR A 352 -5.74 -18.11 10.67
CA THR A 352 -7.02 -18.31 9.97
C THR A 352 -6.79 -19.28 8.83
N ASN A 353 -7.85 -19.82 8.23
CA ASN A 353 -7.70 -20.68 7.06
C ASN A 353 -7.31 -19.83 5.85
N ILE A 354 -6.21 -20.22 5.20
CA ILE A 354 -5.72 -19.56 3.99
C ILE A 354 -5.49 -20.62 2.92
N TYR A 355 -6.06 -20.41 1.75
CA TYR A 355 -6.03 -21.35 0.65
C TYR A 355 -5.27 -20.80 -0.56
N PRO A 356 -4.56 -21.66 -1.32
CA PRO A 356 -4.02 -21.27 -2.60
C PRO A 356 -5.15 -21.03 -3.61
N MET A 357 -4.89 -20.29 -4.68
CA MET A 357 -5.79 -20.16 -5.83
C MET A 357 -5.19 -20.79 -7.09
N ASP A 358 -4.31 -21.78 -6.93
CA ASP A 358 -3.71 -22.58 -8.01
C ASP A 358 -4.59 -23.79 -8.39
N THR A 359 -4.04 -24.74 -9.15
CA THR A 359 -4.75 -25.94 -9.65
C THR A 359 -4.51 -27.17 -8.77
N SER A 360 -3.96 -27.02 -7.57
CA SER A 360 -3.94 -28.10 -6.57
C SER A 360 -5.36 -28.41 -6.08
N ASP A 361 -5.58 -29.55 -5.42
CA ASP A 361 -6.90 -29.90 -4.86
C ASP A 361 -7.43 -28.81 -3.90
N ALA A 362 -6.58 -28.33 -3.00
CA ALA A 362 -6.92 -27.20 -2.11
C ALA A 362 -7.22 -25.91 -2.89
N GLY A 363 -6.51 -25.67 -3.99
CA GLY A 363 -6.74 -24.54 -4.87
C GLY A 363 -8.06 -24.62 -5.63
N LEU A 364 -8.41 -25.79 -6.15
CA LEU A 364 -9.68 -26.01 -6.84
C LEU A 364 -10.87 -25.86 -5.88
N GLU A 365 -10.75 -26.34 -4.64
CA GLU A 365 -11.77 -26.10 -3.60
C GLU A 365 -11.89 -24.62 -3.24
N ALA A 366 -10.77 -23.90 -3.12
CA ALA A 366 -10.79 -22.47 -2.89
C ALA A 366 -11.47 -21.70 -4.03
N ARG A 367 -11.20 -22.08 -5.29
CA ARG A 367 -11.85 -21.49 -6.47
C ARG A 367 -13.37 -21.68 -6.43
N LYS A 368 -13.86 -22.86 -6.04
CA LYS A 368 -15.31 -23.11 -5.86
C LYS A 368 -15.90 -22.16 -4.82
N LYS A 369 -15.26 -22.05 -3.64
CA LYS A 369 -15.69 -21.14 -2.57
C LYS A 369 -15.68 -19.67 -3.01
N ALA A 370 -14.65 -19.26 -3.73
CA ALA A 370 -14.47 -17.89 -4.20
C ALA A 370 -15.50 -17.46 -5.26
N LEU A 371 -16.00 -18.42 -6.06
CA LEU A 371 -17.00 -18.17 -7.10
C LEU A 371 -18.45 -18.31 -6.62
N ASP A 372 -18.67 -19.01 -5.50
CA ASP A 372 -19.99 -19.15 -4.89
C ASP A 372 -20.44 -17.82 -4.25
N PRO A 373 -21.54 -17.19 -4.70
CA PRO A 373 -21.97 -15.88 -4.21
C PRO A 373 -22.33 -15.81 -2.71
N LYS A 374 -22.65 -16.96 -2.10
CA LYS A 374 -22.97 -17.07 -0.67
C LYS A 374 -21.71 -17.32 0.14
N ILE A 375 -20.89 -18.29 -0.27
CA ILE A 375 -19.68 -18.66 0.47
C ILE A 375 -18.64 -17.55 0.40
N CYS A 376 -18.48 -16.87 -0.74
CA CYS A 376 -17.46 -15.83 -0.92
C CYS A 376 -17.60 -14.68 0.08
N GLN A 377 -18.77 -14.48 0.70
CA GLN A 377 -19.02 -13.46 1.72
C GLN A 377 -18.12 -13.59 2.95
N ASP A 378 -17.62 -14.79 3.23
CA ASP A 378 -16.76 -15.08 4.39
C ASP A 378 -15.26 -15.04 4.04
N TYR A 379 -14.91 -14.51 2.86
CA TYR A 379 -13.54 -14.52 2.37
C TYR A 379 -13.05 -13.14 1.89
N VAL A 380 -11.72 -13.02 1.87
CA VAL A 380 -10.97 -11.94 1.23
C VAL A 380 -9.92 -12.55 0.29
N LEU A 381 -9.84 -12.02 -0.92
CA LEU A 381 -8.83 -12.38 -1.92
C LEU A 381 -7.68 -11.38 -1.82
N LYS A 382 -6.45 -11.87 -1.63
CA LYS A 382 -5.25 -11.03 -1.46
C LYS A 382 -4.20 -11.33 -2.54
N PRO A 383 -3.65 -10.31 -3.23
CA PRO A 383 -2.49 -10.49 -4.11
C PRO A 383 -1.18 -10.53 -3.31
N GLN A 384 -0.08 -10.92 -3.97
CA GLN A 384 1.28 -10.87 -3.40
C GLN A 384 1.86 -9.44 -3.38
N ARG A 385 1.14 -8.48 -2.78
CA ARG A 385 1.58 -7.09 -2.64
C ARG A 385 1.51 -6.64 -1.18
N GLU A 386 2.53 -5.91 -0.75
CA GLU A 386 2.57 -5.19 0.52
C GLU A 386 2.10 -3.73 0.34
N GLY A 387 1.70 -3.08 1.43
CA GLY A 387 1.42 -1.63 1.44
C GLY A 387 -0.06 -1.19 1.34
N GLY A 388 -1.01 -2.09 1.59
CA GLY A 388 -2.46 -1.78 1.66
C GLY A 388 -3.12 -1.51 0.30
N GLY A 389 -4.46 -1.55 0.25
CA GLY A 389 -5.27 -1.15 -0.91
C GLY A 389 -5.29 -2.10 -2.11
N ASN A 390 -4.99 -3.39 -1.92
CA ASN A 390 -4.95 -4.37 -3.01
C ASN A 390 -5.90 -5.57 -2.82
N ASN A 391 -6.68 -5.62 -1.74
CA ASN A 391 -7.53 -6.76 -1.40
C ASN A 391 -8.90 -6.64 -2.08
N ILE A 392 -9.52 -7.79 -2.36
CA ILE A 392 -10.88 -7.88 -2.91
C ILE A 392 -11.75 -8.65 -1.92
N TYR A 393 -12.86 -8.04 -1.51
CA TYR A 393 -13.68 -8.53 -0.39
C TYR A 393 -14.99 -9.15 -0.87
N ARG A 394 -15.39 -10.25 -0.20
CA ARG A 394 -16.77 -10.73 -0.20
C ARG A 394 -17.36 -10.92 -1.62
N GLY A 395 -18.55 -10.36 -1.85
CA GLY A 395 -19.25 -10.43 -3.13
C GLY A 395 -18.54 -9.78 -4.33
N ALA A 396 -17.46 -9.01 -4.12
CA ALA A 396 -16.66 -8.48 -5.23
C ALA A 396 -15.69 -9.52 -5.80
N ILE A 397 -15.41 -10.61 -5.06
CA ILE A 397 -14.45 -11.64 -5.47
C ILE A 397 -14.83 -12.33 -6.79
N PRO A 398 -16.08 -12.84 -6.98
CA PRO A 398 -16.43 -13.55 -8.21
C PRO A 398 -16.26 -12.69 -9.47
N ASP A 399 -16.69 -11.42 -9.41
CA ASP A 399 -16.65 -10.54 -10.58
C ASP A 399 -15.24 -10.08 -10.90
N PHE A 400 -14.41 -9.87 -9.88
CA PHE A 400 -12.98 -9.63 -10.07
C PHE A 400 -12.30 -10.82 -10.75
N LEU A 401 -12.54 -12.05 -10.26
CA LEU A 401 -11.94 -13.26 -10.82
C LEU A 401 -12.33 -13.49 -12.29
N LYS A 402 -13.59 -13.20 -12.66
CA LYS A 402 -14.07 -13.26 -14.07
C LYS A 402 -13.41 -12.21 -14.96
N SER A 403 -12.92 -11.11 -14.40
CA SER A 403 -12.30 -10.01 -15.16
C SER A 403 -10.85 -10.27 -15.57
N ILE A 404 -10.22 -11.30 -15.00
CA ILE A 404 -8.82 -11.67 -15.26
C ILE A 404 -8.71 -13.12 -15.78
N PRO A 405 -7.68 -13.46 -16.57
CA PRO A 405 -7.45 -14.84 -17.00
C PRO A 405 -7.28 -15.80 -15.83
N GLU A 406 -7.86 -17.01 -15.93
CA GLU A 406 -7.76 -18.05 -14.90
C GLU A 406 -6.30 -18.45 -14.62
N SER A 407 -5.42 -18.35 -15.61
CA SER A 407 -3.98 -18.57 -15.45
C SER A 407 -3.32 -17.62 -14.44
N HIS A 408 -3.93 -16.46 -14.15
CA HIS A 408 -3.42 -15.49 -13.18
C HIS A 408 -3.96 -15.71 -11.77
N TRP A 409 -4.94 -16.59 -11.57
CA TRP A 409 -5.56 -16.78 -10.26
C TRP A 409 -4.56 -17.30 -9.22
N GLY A 410 -3.57 -18.09 -9.65
CA GLY A 410 -2.49 -18.59 -8.79
C GLY A 410 -1.62 -17.48 -8.16
N SER A 411 -1.72 -16.24 -8.62
CA SER A 411 -1.06 -15.07 -8.01
C SER A 411 -1.78 -14.52 -6.77
N TYR A 412 -2.93 -15.09 -6.42
CA TYR A 412 -3.75 -14.70 -5.27
C TYR A 412 -3.81 -15.81 -4.22
N ILE A 413 -4.17 -15.43 -3.00
CA ILE A 413 -4.59 -16.34 -1.93
C ILE A 413 -6.02 -16.00 -1.51
N LEU A 414 -6.77 -17.01 -1.10
CA LEU A 414 -8.12 -16.84 -0.53
C LEU A 414 -8.04 -17.05 0.98
N MET A 415 -8.38 -16.05 1.76
CA MET A 415 -8.26 -16.07 3.21
C MET A 415 -9.63 -15.91 3.85
N GLU A 416 -9.94 -16.71 4.88
CA GLU A 416 -11.15 -16.54 5.67
C GLU A 416 -11.14 -15.19 6.41
N LEU A 417 -12.28 -14.53 6.39
CA LEU A 417 -12.45 -13.23 6.97
C LEU A 417 -12.46 -13.31 8.49
N ILE A 418 -11.66 -12.45 9.12
CA ILE A 418 -11.67 -12.31 10.57
C ILE A 418 -12.84 -11.40 10.95
N SER A 419 -13.79 -11.92 11.74
CA SER A 419 -14.93 -11.18 12.29
C SER A 419 -14.62 -10.56 13.65
N PRO A 420 -14.26 -9.27 13.74
CA PRO A 420 -14.03 -8.60 15.02
C PRO A 420 -15.33 -8.20 15.71
N PRO A 421 -15.34 -8.10 17.06
CA PRO A 421 -16.45 -7.50 17.77
C PRO A 421 -16.58 -6.01 17.40
N PRO A 422 -17.80 -5.44 17.44
CA PRO A 422 -18.03 -4.05 17.09
C PRO A 422 -17.41 -3.13 18.15
N VAL A 423 -16.73 -2.09 17.69
CA VAL A 423 -16.13 -1.04 18.52
C VAL A 423 -16.49 0.30 17.89
N ASN A 424 -16.70 1.35 18.70
CA ASN A 424 -16.85 2.72 18.21
C ASN A 424 -15.65 3.57 18.66
N ASN A 425 -15.30 4.58 17.86
CA ASN A 425 -14.31 5.59 18.25
C ASN A 425 -14.51 6.89 17.45
N ILE A 426 -13.72 7.91 17.77
CA ILE A 426 -13.64 9.19 17.08
C ILE A 426 -12.23 9.35 16.52
N ILE A 427 -12.10 9.45 15.21
CA ILE A 427 -10.82 9.61 14.50
C ILE A 427 -10.65 11.09 14.15
N LEU A 428 -9.52 11.69 14.54
CA LEU A 428 -9.07 13.01 14.10
C LEU A 428 -8.15 12.87 12.90
N ARG A 429 -8.56 13.41 11.75
CA ARG A 429 -7.80 13.38 10.49
C ARG A 429 -7.87 14.74 9.81
N ASN A 430 -6.71 15.35 9.54
CA ASN A 430 -6.60 16.64 8.84
C ASN A 430 -7.50 17.73 9.47
N GLY A 431 -7.63 17.72 10.81
CA GLY A 431 -8.51 18.64 11.55
C GLY A 431 -9.99 18.26 11.57
N ASN A 432 -10.42 17.24 10.83
CA ASN A 432 -11.80 16.76 10.80
C ASN A 432 -11.98 15.56 11.73
N LEU A 433 -13.19 15.43 12.31
CA LEU A 433 -13.56 14.26 13.10
C LEU A 433 -14.44 13.31 12.30
N GLU A 434 -14.13 12.02 12.41
CA GLU A 434 -14.91 10.92 11.89
C GLU A 434 -15.33 10.05 13.08
N GLN A 435 -16.62 10.07 13.45
CA GLN A 435 -17.17 9.26 14.54
C GLN A 435 -17.98 8.10 13.98
N GLY A 436 -17.80 6.90 14.55
CA GLY A 436 -18.61 5.75 14.20
C GLY A 436 -17.95 4.43 14.57
N GLY A 437 -18.44 3.37 13.94
CA GLY A 437 -17.89 2.02 14.07
C GLY A 437 -16.46 1.96 13.53
N VAL A 438 -15.61 1.22 14.22
CA VAL A 438 -14.21 1.05 13.89
C VAL A 438 -13.77 -0.41 14.00
N ILE A 439 -12.73 -0.75 13.24
CA ILE A 439 -12.03 -2.01 13.29
C ILE A 439 -10.62 -1.75 13.81
N CYS A 440 -10.20 -2.53 14.81
CA CYS A 440 -8.89 -2.46 15.41
C CYS A 440 -8.00 -3.61 14.95
N GLU A 441 -6.77 -3.28 14.59
CA GLU A 441 -5.74 -4.22 14.18
C GLU A 441 -4.49 -4.01 15.04
N LEU A 442 -4.17 -5.01 15.85
CA LEU A 442 -3.04 -5.01 16.77
C LEU A 442 -1.79 -5.52 16.04
N GLY A 443 -0.80 -4.65 15.87
CA GLY A 443 0.54 -5.04 15.45
C GLY A 443 1.46 -5.25 16.64
N ILE A 444 2.05 -6.43 16.78
CA ILE A 444 3.10 -6.70 17.77
C ILE A 444 4.45 -6.71 17.05
N TYR A 445 5.38 -5.89 17.52
CA TYR A 445 6.71 -5.82 16.94
C TYR A 445 7.61 -6.89 17.54
N GLY A 446 8.56 -7.37 16.72
CA GLY A 446 9.63 -8.26 17.16
C GLY A 446 10.97 -7.83 16.60
N ALA A 447 12.04 -8.04 17.37
CA ALA A 447 13.41 -7.80 16.94
C ALA A 447 14.21 -9.10 17.09
N CYS A 448 14.81 -9.56 15.99
CA CYS A 448 15.54 -10.83 15.96
C CYS A 448 16.84 -10.71 15.18
N VAL A 449 17.95 -11.19 15.76
CA VAL A 449 19.25 -11.32 15.09
C VAL A 449 19.62 -12.79 15.07
N TRP A 450 19.91 -13.34 13.89
CA TRP A 450 20.29 -14.73 13.74
C TRP A 450 21.34 -14.92 12.66
N ASP A 451 22.03 -16.06 12.72
CA ASP A 451 22.92 -16.53 11.68
C ASP A 451 22.14 -17.40 10.69
N GLN A 452 22.12 -16.99 9.42
CA GLN A 452 21.41 -17.65 8.32
C GLN A 452 22.01 -19.01 7.94
N THR A 453 23.27 -19.25 8.27
CA THR A 453 23.98 -20.49 7.96
C THR A 453 23.76 -21.50 9.08
N THR A 454 23.99 -21.08 10.33
CA THR A 454 23.94 -21.99 11.48
C THR A 454 22.56 -22.09 12.12
N GLY A 455 21.71 -21.09 11.92
CA GLY A 455 20.43 -20.95 12.63
C GLY A 455 20.54 -20.43 14.05
N LYS A 456 21.75 -20.13 14.52
CA LYS A 456 21.94 -19.61 15.87
C LYS A 456 21.23 -18.26 16.00
N VAL A 457 20.33 -18.16 16.97
CA VAL A 457 19.69 -16.91 17.37
C VAL A 457 20.57 -16.19 18.37
N HIS A 458 20.93 -14.95 18.07
CA HIS A 458 21.76 -14.06 18.90
C HIS A 458 20.92 -13.10 19.74
N TYR A 459 19.73 -12.73 19.24
CA TYR A 459 18.80 -11.83 19.90
C TYR A 459 17.38 -12.17 19.43
N ASN A 460 16.39 -12.27 20.33
CA ASN A 460 14.99 -12.52 19.98
C ASN A 460 14.06 -11.94 21.05
N GLU A 461 13.49 -10.76 20.77
CA GLU A 461 12.65 -10.04 21.73
C GLU A 461 11.33 -9.55 21.13
N GLU A 462 10.31 -9.47 21.98
CA GLU A 462 9.11 -8.67 21.72
C GLU A 462 9.47 -7.20 21.87
N ALA A 463 9.02 -6.37 20.94
CA ALA A 463 9.51 -5.00 20.77
C ALA A 463 8.37 -3.98 20.74
N GLY A 464 7.39 -4.10 21.63
CA GLY A 464 6.26 -3.19 21.75
C GLY A 464 5.13 -3.47 20.76
N TYR A 465 4.19 -2.53 20.65
CA TYR A 465 2.97 -2.72 19.87
C TYR A 465 2.56 -1.48 19.06
N LEU A 466 1.60 -1.69 18.18
CA LEU A 466 0.86 -0.72 17.40
C LEU A 466 -0.62 -1.13 17.45
N LEU A 467 -1.53 -0.17 17.60
CA LEU A 467 -2.96 -0.43 17.35
C LEU A 467 -3.43 0.47 16.23
N ARG A 468 -3.67 -0.10 15.04
CA ARG A 468 -4.28 0.62 13.93
C ARG A 468 -5.78 0.56 14.07
N THR A 469 -6.44 1.71 13.92
CA THR A 469 -7.89 1.82 13.94
C THR A 469 -8.36 2.42 12.61
N LYS A 470 -9.36 1.81 11.98
CA LYS A 470 -10.01 2.31 10.76
C LYS A 470 -11.53 2.29 10.92
N GLY A 471 -12.25 3.11 10.17
CA GLY A 471 -13.71 3.02 10.11
C GLY A 471 -14.16 1.64 9.62
N ASP A 472 -15.21 1.09 10.22
CA ASP A 472 -15.76 -0.25 9.90
C ASP A 472 -16.32 -0.35 8.47
N LYS A 473 -16.76 0.78 7.92
CA LYS A 473 -17.17 0.94 6.51
C LYS A 473 -15.99 1.08 5.54
N SER A 474 -14.76 1.17 6.05
CA SER A 474 -13.55 1.29 5.23
C SER A 474 -12.94 -0.08 4.95
N GLU A 475 -12.97 -0.49 3.68
CA GLU A 475 -12.29 -1.71 3.24
C GLU A 475 -10.75 -1.56 3.30
N GLU A 476 -10.22 -0.33 3.26
CA GLU A 476 -8.78 -0.02 3.28
C GLU A 476 -8.32 0.67 4.58
N GLY A 477 -7.06 0.46 5.00
CA GLY A 477 -6.55 0.84 6.33
C GLY A 477 -5.20 1.60 6.38
N GLY A 478 -4.67 2.05 5.24
CA GLY A 478 -3.35 2.70 5.20
C GLY A 478 -3.36 4.14 5.74
N VAL A 479 -2.86 4.36 6.96
CA VAL A 479 -2.82 5.69 7.62
C VAL A 479 -2.01 6.72 6.82
N ALA A 480 -0.82 6.35 6.33
CA ALA A 480 0.02 7.23 5.51
C ALA A 480 -0.39 7.26 4.02
N ALA A 481 -1.20 6.29 3.59
CA ALA A 481 -1.66 6.16 2.20
C ALA A 481 -2.92 6.99 1.91
N GLY A 482 -3.58 7.55 2.93
CA GLY A 482 -4.68 8.49 2.76
C GLY A 482 -6.06 7.87 2.47
N PHE A 483 -6.21 6.55 2.60
CA PHE A 483 -7.42 5.82 2.17
C PHE A 483 -8.55 5.74 3.21
N GLY A 484 -8.81 6.82 3.95
CA GLY A 484 -10.15 7.01 4.54
C GLY A 484 -10.97 7.85 3.56
N TYR A 485 -11.72 7.22 2.65
CA TYR A 485 -12.55 7.95 1.68
C TYR A 485 -14.05 7.90 2.04
N THR A 486 -14.73 9.02 1.76
CA THR A 486 -16.17 9.26 1.91
C THR A 486 -16.88 9.13 0.55
N HIS A 487 -17.90 8.28 0.47
CA HIS A 487 -18.72 8.13 -0.74
C HIS A 487 -19.62 9.37 -0.98
N HIS A 488 -19.54 9.95 -2.18
CA HIS A 488 -20.73 10.43 -2.90
C HIS A 488 -20.75 9.80 -4.30
N HIS A 489 -21.87 9.17 -4.65
CA HIS A 489 -22.10 8.53 -5.94
C HIS A 489 -21.98 9.52 -7.11
N HIS A 490 -21.07 9.25 -8.05
CA HIS A 490 -21.37 9.35 -9.48
C HIS A 490 -20.50 8.36 -10.28
N HIS A 491 -21.15 7.69 -11.24
CA HIS A 491 -20.59 6.64 -12.09
C HIS A 491 -19.31 7.05 -12.85
N GLY A 492 -18.34 6.14 -12.94
CA GLY A 492 -17.41 6.09 -14.09
C GLY A 492 -15.94 5.77 -13.80
N SER A 493 -15.54 4.56 -14.21
CA SER A 493 -14.23 4.24 -14.82
C SER A 493 -12.97 4.10 -13.94
N PHE A 494 -12.53 2.85 -13.78
CA PHE A 494 -11.22 2.42 -13.24
C PHE A 494 -10.02 2.89 -14.09
N PRO A 495 -8.84 3.15 -13.50
CA PRO A 495 -7.61 3.36 -14.26
C PRO A 495 -6.88 2.04 -14.55
N ALA A 496 -6.64 1.78 -15.84
CA ALA A 496 -5.78 0.69 -16.33
C ALA A 496 -4.33 1.16 -16.59
N ILE A 497 -3.41 0.21 -16.54
CA ILE A 497 -1.95 0.28 -16.76
C ILE A 497 -1.61 0.96 -18.11
N PRO A 498 -0.61 1.88 -18.18
CA PRO A 498 -0.31 2.58 -19.43
C PRO A 498 0.61 1.74 -20.34
N THR A 499 0.07 1.26 -21.46
CA THR A 499 0.85 0.85 -22.63
C THR A 499 1.10 2.04 -23.56
N VAL A 500 2.07 1.90 -24.47
CA VAL A 500 2.53 2.89 -25.47
C VAL A 500 1.39 3.47 -26.35
N GLU A 501 0.20 2.87 -26.36
CA GLU A 501 -0.99 3.41 -27.04
C GLU A 501 -1.59 4.65 -26.36
N SER A 502 -1.30 4.87 -25.07
CA SER A 502 -1.80 6.00 -24.26
C SER A 502 -1.29 7.37 -24.72
N TRP A 503 -0.08 7.43 -25.28
CA TRP A 503 0.55 8.70 -25.67
C TRP A 503 -0.06 9.33 -26.92
N VAL A 504 -0.54 8.51 -27.87
CA VAL A 504 -1.15 9.01 -29.11
C VAL A 504 -2.58 9.53 -28.87
N PHE A 505 -3.28 8.98 -27.87
CA PHE A 505 -4.63 9.43 -27.50
C PHE A 505 -4.61 10.79 -26.77
N LYS A 506 -3.57 11.05 -25.96
CA LYS A 506 -3.41 12.33 -25.23
C LYS A 506 -3.22 13.55 -26.15
N ILE A 507 -2.58 13.38 -27.31
CA ILE A 507 -2.41 14.47 -28.29
C ILE A 507 -3.75 14.81 -28.97
N MET A 508 -4.64 13.83 -29.16
CA MET A 508 -5.92 14.02 -29.86
C MET A 508 -7.01 14.62 -28.94
N VAL A 509 -7.00 14.28 -27.64
CA VAL A 509 -8.01 14.77 -26.68
C VAL A 509 -7.80 16.23 -26.27
N CYS A 510 -6.55 16.71 -26.20
CA CYS A 510 -6.22 18.11 -25.88
C CYS A 510 -6.74 19.16 -26.89
N SER A 511 -7.33 18.73 -28.01
CA SER A 511 -7.89 19.63 -29.04
C SER A 511 -9.41 19.82 -28.97
N SER A 512 -10.11 19.21 -28.00
CA SER A 512 -11.58 19.04 -28.10
C SER A 512 -12.45 19.44 -26.90
N HIS A 513 -11.92 19.98 -25.80
CA HIS A 513 -12.73 20.34 -24.63
C HIS A 513 -12.43 21.76 -24.13
N PHE A 514 -13.20 22.73 -24.61
CA PHE A 514 -13.45 24.01 -23.96
C PHE A 514 -14.96 24.24 -23.95
N SER A 515 -15.58 24.23 -22.77
CA SER A 515 -16.98 24.62 -22.57
C SER A 515 -17.00 25.86 -21.68
N PRO A 516 -17.62 26.97 -22.09
CA PRO A 516 -17.61 28.20 -21.29
C PRO A 516 -18.78 28.21 -20.30
N SER A 517 -18.48 28.54 -19.04
CA SER A 517 -19.45 29.04 -18.09
C SER A 517 -19.78 30.51 -18.41
N SER A 518 -21.07 30.85 -18.47
CA SER A 518 -21.62 32.05 -17.81
C SER A 518 -23.08 32.29 -18.19
N SER A 519 -23.86 32.60 -17.16
CA SER A 519 -25.03 33.46 -17.22
C SER A 519 -24.69 34.83 -17.80
N ASN A 520 -25.38 35.28 -18.84
CA ASN A 520 -26.30 36.44 -18.79
C ASN A 520 -26.64 36.98 -20.19
N THR A 521 -27.80 37.63 -20.20
CA THR A 521 -28.54 38.28 -21.28
C THR A 521 -27.79 39.32 -22.12
N SER A 522 -28.27 39.41 -23.37
CA SER A 522 -28.33 40.58 -24.28
C SER A 522 -27.22 40.79 -25.34
N SER A 523 -27.72 40.76 -26.57
CA SER A 523 -27.29 41.38 -27.84
C SER A 523 -25.96 42.16 -27.93
N SER A 524 -25.09 41.74 -28.87
CA SER A 524 -24.83 42.46 -30.14
C SER A 524 -23.69 41.79 -30.92
N LYS A 525 -23.75 41.90 -32.26
CA LYS A 525 -22.83 41.30 -33.23
C LYS A 525 -21.43 41.93 -33.14
N ILE A 526 -20.39 41.14 -32.89
CA ILE A 526 -18.99 41.48 -33.26
C ILE A 526 -18.30 40.26 -33.88
N THR A 527 -17.80 40.48 -35.09
CA THR A 527 -16.98 39.63 -35.95
C THR A 527 -15.71 39.13 -35.24
N ARG A 528 -15.42 37.82 -35.23
CA ARG A 528 -14.15 37.27 -34.70
C ARG A 528 -13.23 36.76 -35.81
N THR A 529 -12.15 37.50 -36.03
CA THR A 529 -10.93 37.08 -36.72
C THR A 529 -10.17 36.09 -35.82
N ILE A 530 -9.71 34.96 -36.38
CA ILE A 530 -8.91 33.97 -35.66
C ILE A 530 -7.43 34.35 -35.80
N TYR A 531 -6.80 34.75 -34.69
CA TYR A 531 -5.34 34.82 -34.56
C TYR A 531 -4.82 33.47 -34.06
N VAL A 532 -3.92 32.85 -34.81
CA VAL A 532 -3.16 31.66 -34.40
C VAL A 532 -1.79 32.14 -33.90
N HIS A 533 -1.50 31.99 -32.60
CA HIS A 533 -0.12 32.06 -32.12
C HIS A 533 0.58 30.73 -32.45
N SER A 534 1.28 30.72 -33.59
CA SER A 534 2.24 29.68 -33.95
C SER A 534 3.55 29.92 -33.21
N ASN A 535 3.95 29.00 -32.31
CA ASN A 535 5.36 28.83 -31.94
C ASN A 535 5.72 27.45 -31.33
N GLN A 536 4.79 26.49 -31.23
CA GLN A 536 5.11 25.14 -30.74
C GLN A 536 4.88 24.00 -31.75
N LEU A 537 4.11 24.21 -32.83
CA LEU A 537 3.89 23.15 -33.83
C LEU A 537 5.13 22.78 -34.68
N PRO A 538 6.02 23.71 -35.08
CA PRO A 538 7.14 23.35 -35.94
C PRO A 538 8.15 22.43 -35.25
N HIS A 539 8.49 22.70 -33.98
CA HIS A 539 9.50 21.96 -33.23
C HIS A 539 9.14 20.49 -32.97
N THR A 540 7.86 20.18 -32.76
CA THR A 540 7.38 18.81 -32.52
C THR A 540 7.42 17.96 -33.80
N ILE A 541 7.18 18.57 -34.96
CA ILE A 541 7.10 17.86 -36.25
C ILE A 541 8.50 17.60 -36.84
N THR A 542 9.44 18.55 -36.73
CA THR A 542 10.78 18.41 -37.33
C THR A 542 11.78 17.62 -36.49
N ASN A 543 11.71 17.64 -35.14
CA ASN A 543 12.76 17.05 -34.30
C ASN A 543 12.34 15.77 -33.55
N ILE A 544 11.08 15.65 -33.12
CA ILE A 544 10.64 14.56 -32.24
C ILE A 544 10.13 13.35 -33.05
N LEU A 545 9.50 13.61 -34.19
CA LEU A 545 8.95 12.55 -35.04
C LEU A 545 10.02 11.65 -35.68
N PRO A 546 11.16 12.16 -36.19
CA PRO A 546 12.22 11.30 -36.74
C PRO A 546 12.90 10.43 -35.67
N LEU A 547 13.08 10.94 -34.44
CA LEU A 547 13.64 10.19 -33.31
C LEU A 547 12.73 9.02 -32.91
N ASN A 548 11.42 9.26 -32.84
CA ASN A 548 10.44 8.22 -32.49
C ASN A 548 10.29 7.14 -33.58
N ILE A 549 10.50 7.49 -34.85
CA ILE A 549 10.56 6.52 -35.95
C ILE A 549 11.81 5.64 -35.80
N LYS A 550 12.98 6.24 -35.51
CA LYS A 550 14.23 5.50 -35.28
C LYS A 550 14.13 4.53 -34.10
N MET A 551 13.53 4.96 -32.98
CA MET A 551 13.31 4.11 -31.81
C MET A 551 12.34 2.95 -32.06
N ALA A 552 11.32 3.16 -32.91
CA ALA A 552 10.39 2.12 -33.31
C ALA A 552 11.05 1.10 -34.26
N GLU A 553 11.96 1.55 -35.14
CA GLU A 553 12.76 0.68 -36.01
C GLU A 553 13.79 -0.14 -35.23
N GLU A 554 14.41 0.43 -34.18
CA GLU A 554 15.31 -0.30 -33.28
C GLU A 554 14.58 -1.37 -32.45
N HIS A 555 13.38 -1.08 -31.95
CA HIS A 555 12.57 -2.08 -31.23
C HIS A 555 12.22 -3.31 -32.09
N VAL A 556 12.00 -3.14 -33.39
CA VAL A 556 11.79 -4.26 -34.32
C VAL A 556 13.07 -5.10 -34.51
N ARG A 557 14.24 -4.46 -34.38
CA ARG A 557 15.55 -5.11 -34.50
C ARG A 557 15.84 -6.06 -33.33
N PHE A 558 15.31 -5.78 -32.14
CA PHE A 558 15.52 -6.59 -30.93
C PHE A 558 14.33 -7.50 -30.54
N ALA A 559 13.25 -7.51 -31.33
CA ALA A 559 12.10 -8.38 -31.08
C ALA A 559 12.38 -9.87 -31.47
N PRO A 560 11.92 -10.86 -30.68
CA PRO A 560 12.02 -12.29 -31.01
C PRO A 560 11.37 -12.63 -32.36
N GLU A 561 11.92 -13.61 -33.09
CA GLU A 561 11.53 -13.93 -34.48
C GLU A 561 10.04 -14.19 -34.68
N LEU A 562 9.38 -14.85 -33.71
CA LEU A 562 7.93 -15.15 -33.74
C LEU A 562 7.01 -13.91 -33.75
N TYR A 563 7.50 -12.74 -33.33
CA TYR A 563 6.70 -11.51 -33.19
C TYR A 563 7.07 -10.42 -34.21
N ARG A 564 8.14 -10.61 -34.97
CA ARG A 564 8.73 -9.58 -35.82
C ARG A 564 7.83 -9.18 -36.99
N ALA A 565 7.11 -10.13 -37.58
CA ALA A 565 6.27 -9.91 -38.76
C ALA A 565 4.97 -9.13 -38.44
N ASP A 566 4.30 -9.45 -37.33
CA ASP A 566 3.09 -8.74 -36.88
C ASP A 566 3.43 -7.31 -36.42
N LEU A 567 4.52 -7.15 -35.67
CA LEU A 567 4.98 -5.85 -35.21
C LEU A 567 5.38 -4.92 -36.36
N GLN A 568 6.09 -5.43 -37.38
CA GLN A 568 6.41 -4.68 -38.60
C GLN A 568 5.16 -4.22 -39.36
N THR A 569 4.15 -5.08 -39.43
CA THR A 569 2.90 -4.79 -40.15
C THR A 569 2.10 -3.68 -39.45
N ARG A 570 2.02 -3.72 -38.11
CA ARG A 570 1.33 -2.70 -37.31
C ARG A 570 2.02 -1.34 -37.37
N ILE A 571 3.35 -1.31 -37.29
CA ILE A 571 4.14 -0.07 -37.39
C ILE A 571 4.00 0.55 -38.79
N ARG A 572 4.09 -0.23 -39.87
CA ARG A 572 3.90 0.26 -41.24
C ARG A 572 2.51 0.84 -41.47
N ARG A 573 1.45 0.22 -40.92
CA ARG A 573 0.07 0.77 -40.99
C ARG A 573 -0.04 2.11 -40.28
N ARG A 574 0.55 2.26 -39.09
CA ARG A 574 0.50 3.51 -38.31
C ARG A 574 1.33 4.62 -38.95
N LEU A 575 2.50 4.32 -39.51
CA LEU A 575 3.29 5.28 -40.29
C LEU A 575 2.54 5.79 -41.53
N LYS A 576 1.76 4.92 -42.18
CA LYS A 576 0.92 5.30 -43.33
C LYS A 576 -0.22 6.24 -42.90
N GLN A 577 -0.82 6.02 -41.73
CA GLN A 577 -1.86 6.90 -41.16
C GLN A 577 -1.28 8.27 -40.76
N VAL A 578 -0.08 8.31 -40.16
CA VAL A 578 0.60 9.56 -39.79
C VAL A 578 1.01 10.34 -41.05
N LYS A 579 1.54 9.68 -42.08
CA LYS A 579 1.84 10.32 -43.37
C LYS A 579 0.57 10.88 -44.05
N HIS A 580 -0.56 10.19 -43.94
CA HIS A 580 -1.83 10.69 -44.46
C HIS A 580 -2.33 11.94 -43.70
N PHE A 581 -2.21 11.94 -42.36
CA PHE A 581 -2.56 13.10 -41.52
C PHE A 581 -1.70 14.33 -41.83
N LEU A 582 -0.39 14.14 -42.04
CA LEU A 582 0.55 15.23 -42.36
C LEU A 582 0.41 15.74 -43.81
N SER A 583 -0.22 14.98 -44.71
CA SER A 583 -0.42 15.37 -46.13
C SER A 583 -1.57 16.37 -46.37
N GLY A 584 -2.28 16.80 -45.33
CA GLY A 584 -3.38 17.78 -45.44
C GLY A 584 -4.69 17.25 -46.08
N GLN A 585 -4.71 16.00 -46.57
CA GLN A 585 -5.88 15.40 -47.22
C GLN A 585 -7.08 15.14 -46.28
N TRP A 586 -6.85 15.18 -44.96
CA TRP A 586 -7.88 14.97 -43.94
C TRP A 586 -8.93 16.09 -43.88
N LEU A 587 -8.52 17.36 -44.09
CA LEU A 587 -9.43 18.51 -44.04
C LEU A 587 -10.49 18.44 -45.14
N SER A 588 -10.09 18.02 -46.35
CA SER A 588 -10.99 17.79 -47.49
C SER A 588 -12.00 16.67 -47.27
N HIS A 589 -11.64 15.61 -46.53
CA HIS A 589 -12.55 14.51 -46.19
C HIS A 589 -13.55 14.94 -45.11
N TYR A 590 -13.09 15.69 -44.11
CA TYR A 590 -13.92 16.18 -43.01
C TYR A 590 -14.98 17.19 -43.46
N ILE A 591 -14.62 18.10 -44.37
CA ILE A 591 -15.56 19.06 -44.97
C ILE A 591 -16.65 18.34 -45.79
N ARG A 592 -16.31 17.28 -46.54
CA ARG A 592 -17.28 16.47 -47.29
C ARG A 592 -18.26 15.72 -46.38
N GLN A 593 -17.78 15.16 -45.27
CA GLN A 593 -18.62 14.46 -44.28
C GLN A 593 -19.56 15.43 -43.54
N GLY A 594 -19.09 16.64 -43.22
CA GLY A 594 -19.91 17.70 -42.62
C GLY A 594 -21.07 18.16 -43.50
N HIS A 595 -20.85 18.26 -44.82
CA HIS A 595 -21.90 18.57 -45.79
C HIS A 595 -22.97 17.47 -45.91
N LYS A 596 -22.56 16.19 -45.91
CA LYS A 596 -23.50 15.05 -45.92
C LYS A 596 -24.38 15.02 -44.67
N ARG A 597 -23.81 15.28 -43.49
CA ARG A 597 -24.54 15.28 -42.21
C ARG A 597 -25.59 16.40 -42.14
N ARG A 598 -25.31 17.56 -42.73
CA ARG A 598 -26.28 18.67 -42.86
C ARG A 598 -27.43 18.36 -43.83
N GLN A 599 -27.17 17.63 -44.93
CA GLN A 599 -28.23 17.18 -45.83
C GLN A 599 -29.15 16.15 -45.18
N ILE A 600 -28.60 15.18 -44.43
CA ILE A 600 -29.38 14.16 -43.72
C ILE A 600 -30.29 14.80 -42.66
N ASN A 601 -29.78 15.76 -41.87
CA ASN A 601 -30.60 16.45 -40.87
C ASN A 601 -31.72 17.31 -41.48
N ARG A 602 -31.54 17.85 -42.70
CA ARG A 602 -32.61 18.55 -43.42
C ARG A 602 -33.68 17.59 -43.93
N LEU A 603 -33.29 16.40 -44.40
CA LEU A 603 -34.20 15.34 -44.80
C LEU A 603 -35.04 14.83 -43.62
N VAL A 604 -34.43 14.57 -42.47
CA VAL A 604 -35.13 14.13 -41.25
C VAL A 604 -36.18 15.15 -40.80
N LYS A 605 -35.84 16.44 -40.73
CA LYS A 605 -36.81 17.49 -40.37
C LYS A 605 -37.97 17.63 -41.37
N ARG A 606 -37.73 17.37 -42.66
CA ARG A 606 -38.77 17.41 -43.70
C ARG A 606 -39.73 16.23 -43.57
N THR A 607 -39.21 15.05 -43.20
CA THR A 607 -40.00 13.83 -42.95
C THR A 607 -40.87 13.97 -41.70
N GLU A 608 -40.37 14.60 -40.64
CA GLU A 608 -41.15 14.87 -39.43
C GLU A 608 -42.26 15.90 -39.67
N ALA A 609 -42.01 16.94 -40.46
CA ALA A 609 -43.03 17.92 -40.85
C ALA A 609 -44.15 17.31 -41.72
N LEU A 610 -43.82 16.33 -42.57
CA LEU A 610 -44.81 15.59 -43.37
C LEU A 610 -45.65 14.63 -42.52
N LYS A 611 -45.07 14.01 -41.49
CA LYS A 611 -45.80 13.19 -40.51
C LYS A 611 -46.77 14.03 -39.67
N ALA A 612 -46.38 15.24 -39.26
CA ALA A 612 -47.24 16.15 -38.51
C ALA A 612 -48.43 16.69 -39.34
N LYS A 613 -48.27 16.83 -40.66
CA LYS A 613 -49.38 17.22 -41.56
C LYS A 613 -50.41 16.10 -41.80
N ARG A 614 -50.00 14.83 -41.69
CA ARG A 614 -50.88 13.66 -41.85
C ARG A 614 -51.75 13.37 -40.63
N ALA A 615 -51.44 13.95 -39.47
CA ALA A 615 -52.16 13.75 -38.21
C ALA A 615 -53.29 14.78 -37.95
N LYS A 616 -53.63 15.64 -38.92
CA LYS A 616 -54.67 16.67 -38.81
C LYS A 616 -55.66 16.67 -40.00
N SER A 617 -56.40 15.60 -40.21
CA SER A 617 -57.59 15.60 -41.08
C SER A 617 -58.68 14.70 -40.47
N PRO A 618 -59.95 15.15 -40.35
CA PRO A 618 -60.99 14.40 -39.66
C PRO A 618 -61.84 13.51 -40.59
N GLU A 619 -62.26 12.38 -40.01
CA GLU A 619 -63.48 11.55 -40.20
C GLU A 619 -63.96 11.10 -41.60
N ALA A 620 -64.25 9.79 -41.70
CA ALA A 620 -65.54 9.27 -42.17
C ALA A 620 -65.68 7.78 -41.78
N GLU A 621 -66.83 7.42 -41.18
CA GLU A 621 -67.28 6.05 -40.84
C GLU A 621 -67.38 5.13 -42.09
N PRO A 622 -67.49 3.81 -41.89
CA PRO A 622 -68.82 3.26 -42.11
C PRO A 622 -69.26 2.15 -41.15
N ASP A 623 -70.57 2.18 -40.97
CA ASP A 623 -71.51 1.20 -40.45
C ASP A 623 -71.51 -0.10 -41.30
N GLN A 624 -71.64 -1.28 -40.67
CA GLN A 624 -72.83 -2.15 -40.80
C GLN A 624 -72.65 -3.58 -40.29
N ASP A 625 -73.71 -4.01 -39.61
CA ASP A 625 -74.05 -5.34 -39.13
C ASP A 625 -74.06 -6.45 -40.21
N SER A 626 -73.72 -7.65 -39.72
CA SER A 626 -74.13 -9.01 -40.11
C SER A 626 -74.37 -9.39 -41.59
N ALA A 627 -73.56 -10.36 -42.04
CA ALA A 627 -73.79 -11.30 -43.15
C ALA A 627 -75.18 -11.99 -43.08
N PRO A 628 -75.79 -12.41 -44.22
CA PRO A 628 -75.18 -13.18 -45.30
C PRO A 628 -75.00 -12.47 -46.65
#